data_AF-A0A951DV67-F1
#
_entry.id   AF-A0A951DV67-F1
#
_cell.length_a   1.000
_cell.length_b   1.000
_cell.length_c   1.000
_cell.angle_alpha   90.00
_cell.angle_beta   90.00
_cell.angle_gamma   90.00
#
_symmetry.space_group_name_H-M   'P 1'
#
loop_
_entity.id
_entity.type
_entity.pdbx_description
1 polymer ?
#
loop_
_entity_poly.entity_id
_entity_poly.type
_entity_poly.pdbx_seq_one_letter_code
_entity_poly.pdbx_strand_id
1 'polypeptide(L)' 'PAQQKSGYGLAGMEERIKALGGTLTIRLREQGGVVVLARLPEKMTSKETEPEMLAPELSL' A
#
# COMPACT_ATOMS: atom_id res chain seq x y z
N PRO A 1 6.36 31.23 -7.60
CA PRO A 1 6.23 30.26 -6.48
C PRO A 1 5.90 28.89 -7.05
N ALA A 2 6.52 27.80 -6.55
CA ALA A 2 6.17 26.45 -7.00
C ALA A 2 4.78 26.09 -6.47
N GLN A 3 3.81 25.89 -7.36
CA GLN A 3 2.46 25.50 -6.99
C GLN A 3 2.50 24.03 -6.54
N GLN A 4 2.22 23.81 -5.27
CA GLN A 4 2.22 22.48 -4.67
C GLN A 4 0.98 21.72 -5.17
N LYS A 5 1.07 21.13 -6.36
CA LYS A 5 0.02 20.24 -6.88
C LYS A 5 -0.01 18.98 -6.04
N SER A 6 -1.20 18.58 -5.61
CA SER A 6 -1.44 17.25 -5.07
C SER A 6 -1.03 16.20 -6.11
N GLY A 7 -0.34 15.16 -5.67
CA GLY A 7 0.10 14.04 -6.51
C GLY A 7 -0.11 12.72 -5.80
N TYR A 8 -0.27 11.64 -6.56
CA TYR A 8 -0.65 10.33 -6.03
C TYR A 8 0.52 9.48 -5.53
N GLY A 9 1.76 10.00 -5.54
CA GLY A 9 2.96 9.23 -5.25
C GLY A 9 2.94 8.55 -3.88
N LEU A 10 2.82 9.33 -2.80
CA LEU A 10 2.83 8.82 -1.43
C LEU A 10 1.53 8.10 -1.07
N ALA A 11 0.38 8.60 -1.53
CA ALA A 11 -0.91 7.96 -1.32
C ALA A 11 -0.94 6.55 -1.94
N GLY A 12 -0.55 6.43 -3.21
CA GLY A 12 -0.47 5.13 -3.87
C GLY A 12 0.57 4.22 -3.23
N MET A 13 1.67 4.77 -2.70
CA MET A 13 2.69 3.99 -2.02
C MET A 13 2.16 3.42 -0.71
N GLU A 14 1.38 4.20 0.03
CA GLU A 14 0.69 3.75 1.25
C GLU A 14 -0.31 2.63 0.94
N GLU A 15 -1.12 2.76 -0.10
CA GLU A 15 -2.08 1.73 -0.53
C GLU A 15 -1.38 0.40 -0.80
N ARG A 16 -0.32 0.42 -1.60
CA ARG A 16 0.46 -0.79 -1.95
C ARG A 16 1.14 -1.42 -0.74
N ILE A 17 1.72 -0.61 0.14
CA ILE A 17 2.37 -1.10 1.37
C ILE A 17 1.34 -1.74 2.29
N LYS A 18 0.16 -1.13 2.44
CA LYS A 18 -0.96 -1.71 3.23
C LYS A 18 -1.47 -3.01 2.63
N ALA A 19 -1.57 -3.10 1.30
CA ALA A 19 -2.00 -4.32 0.62
C ALA A 19 -1.05 -5.51 0.89
N LEU A 20 0.23 -5.23 1.13
CA LEU A 20 1.25 -6.22 1.51
C LEU A 20 1.30 -6.47 3.04
N GLY A 21 0.40 -5.88 3.82
CA GLY A 21 0.40 -5.98 5.29
C GLY A 21 1.47 -5.13 5.98
N GLY A 22 2.04 -4.16 5.27
CA GLY A 22 3.07 -3.25 5.79
C GLY A 22 2.54 -1.91 6.31
N THR A 23 3.46 -1.03 6.68
CA THR A 23 3.17 0.34 7.13
C THR A 23 4.10 1.38 6.48
N LEU A 24 3.59 2.59 6.25
CA LEU A 24 4.34 3.73 5.72
C LEU A 24 4.37 4.86 6.75
N THR A 25 5.55 5.41 7.03
CA THR A 25 5.72 6.57 7.91
C THR A 25 6.43 7.70 7.17
N ILE A 26 5.88 8.90 7.25
CA ILE A 26 6.47 10.12 6.68
C ILE A 26 6.74 11.10 7.83
N ARG A 27 7.96 11.63 7.88
CA ARG A 27 8.40 12.60 8.91
C ARG A 27 9.28 13.67 8.29
N LEU A 28 9.14 14.91 8.76
CA LEU A 28 10.10 15.97 8.52
C LEU A 28 11.27 15.80 9.50
N ARG A 29 12.51 16.03 9.06
CA ARG A 29 13.67 16.05 9.98
C ARG A 29 13.87 17.45 10.53
N GLU A 30 14.39 17.53 11.76
CA GLU A 30 14.66 18.81 12.44
C GLU A 30 15.68 19.66 11.66
N GLN A 31 16.73 19.04 11.13
CA GLN A 31 17.71 19.67 10.23
C GLN A 31 17.23 19.86 8.78
N GLY A 32 15.94 19.68 8.51
CA GLY A 32 15.34 19.81 7.18
C GLY A 32 15.35 18.53 6.36
N GLY A 33 14.51 18.52 5.32
CA GLY A 33 14.27 17.35 4.47
C GLY A 33 13.15 16.43 4.97
N VAL A 34 12.87 15.39 4.19
CA VAL A 34 11.77 14.44 4.40
C VAL A 34 12.32 13.02 4.53
N VAL A 35 11.84 12.26 5.49
CA VAL A 35 12.01 10.80 5.57
C VAL A 35 10.72 10.14 5.17
N VAL A 36 10.84 9.16 4.28
CA VAL A 36 9.78 8.23 3.92
C VAL A 36 10.28 6.83 4.27
N LEU A 37 9.64 6.17 5.24
CA LEU A 37 10.03 4.86 5.74
C LEU A 37 8.89 3.85 5.54
N ALA A 38 9.13 2.85 4.70
CA ALA A 38 8.25 1.69 4.54
C ALA A 38 8.75 0.53 5.41
N ARG A 39 7.84 -0.13 6.13
CA ARG A 39 8.09 -1.39 6.83
C ARG A 39 7.20 -2.45 6.22
N LEU A 40 7.81 -3.50 5.67
CA LEU A 40 7.11 -4.65 5.10
C LEU A 40 7.35 -5.88 5.99
N PRO A 41 6.37 -6.79 6.11
CA PRO A 41 6.59 -8.08 6.74
C PRO A 41 7.53 -8.94 5.88
N GLU A 42 8.38 -9.76 6.52
CA GLU A 42 9.31 -10.66 5.81
C GLU A 42 8.57 -11.73 4.98
N LYS A 43 7.38 -12.12 5.43
CA LYS A 43 6.44 -12.96 4.68
C LYS A 43 5.26 -12.11 4.30
N MET A 44 5.04 -11.94 3.00
CA MET A 44 3.88 -11.20 2.50
C MET A 44 2.62 -12.00 2.81
N THR A 45 1.65 -11.36 3.46
CA THR A 45 0.27 -11.79 3.34
C THR A 45 -0.26 -11.12 2.08
N SER A 46 -0.15 -11.80 0.95
CA SER A 46 -1.01 -11.44 -0.18
C SER A 46 -2.44 -11.72 0.30
N LYS A 47 -3.26 -10.68 0.43
CA LYS A 47 -4.69 -10.88 0.28
C LYS A 47 -4.90 -11.31 -1.17
N GLU A 48 -4.76 -12.60 -1.43
CA GLU A 48 -5.29 -13.20 -2.64
C GLU A 48 -6.77 -12.83 -2.63
N THR A 49 -7.18 -12.02 -3.60
CA THR A 49 -8.58 -11.91 -3.95
C THR A 49 -8.97 -13.33 -4.35
N GLU A 50 -9.54 -14.09 -3.42
CA GLU A 50 -10.18 -15.34 -3.77
C GLU A 50 -11.18 -15.02 -4.88
N PRO A 51 -11.10 -15.68 -6.05
CA PRO A 51 -12.09 -15.47 -7.07
C PRO A 51 -13.43 -15.91 -6.47
N GLU A 52 -14.30 -14.93 -6.25
CA GLU A 52 -15.68 -15.14 -5.88
C GLU A 52 -16.32 -16.09 -6.91
N MET A 53 -16.42 -17.37 -6.52
CA MET A 53 -17.52 -18.26 -6.82
C MET A 53 -18.02 -18.27 -8.28
N LEU A 54 -17.36 -19.02 -9.16
CA LEU A 54 -17.99 -19.60 -10.35
C LEU A 54 -17.85 -21.12 -10.34
N ALA A 55 -18.44 -21.75 -9.33
CA ALA A 55 -18.84 -23.15 -9.44
C ALA A 55 -20.08 -23.39 -8.59
N PRO A 56 -21.30 -23.36 -9.16
CA PRO A 56 -22.29 -24.32 -8.73
C PRO A 56 -21.97 -25.63 -9.46
N GLU A 57 -21.34 -26.55 -8.75
CA GLU A 57 -21.62 -27.97 -9.02
C GLU A 57 -23.10 -28.20 -8.75
N LEU A 58 -23.84 -28.68 -9.75
CA LEU A 58 -25.04 -29.56 -9.71
C LEU A 58 -25.44 -29.70 -11.21
N SER A 59 -25.67 -30.87 -11.82
CA SER A 59 -26.11 -32.17 -11.30
C SER A 59 -26.02 -33.19 -12.45
N LEU A 60 -25.64 -34.44 -12.13
CA LEU A 60 -25.89 -35.73 -12.82
C LEU A 60 -25.68 -35.86 -14.33
#